data_AF-A0A7J6RIR0-F1
#
_entry.id   AF-A0A7J6RIR0-F1
#
_cell.length_a   1.000
_cell.length_b   1.000
_cell.length_c   1.000
_cell.angle_alpha   90.00
_cell.angle_beta   90.00
_cell.angle_gamma   90.00
#
_symmetry.space_group_name_H-M   'P 1'
#
loop_
_entity.id
_entity.type
_entity.pdbx_description
1 polymer ?
#
loop_
_entity_poly.entity_id
_entity_poly.type
_entity_poly.pdbx_seq_one_letter_code
_entity_poly.pdbx_strand_id
1 'polypeptide(L)' 'ALGVDFDVTPVLGNVRSKRFAAVIKDGKIAAIEVEPDNVGASCTLAKDILKHL' A
#
# COMPACT_ATOMS: atom_id res chain seq x y z
N ALA A 1 4.63 -3.21 -12.87
CA ALA A 1 4.82 -3.16 -11.40
C ALA A 1 3.63 -2.39 -10.81
N LEU A 2 3.24 -2.63 -9.56
CA LEU A 2 1.94 -2.25 -8.97
C LEU A 2 1.67 -0.73 -8.79
N GLY A 3 2.54 0.16 -9.28
CA GLY A 3 2.35 1.62 -9.18
C GLY A 3 2.46 2.19 -7.76
N VAL A 4 3.13 1.46 -6.87
CA VAL A 4 3.31 1.81 -5.45
C VAL A 4 4.62 2.57 -5.19
N ASP A 5 5.25 3.09 -6.24
CA ASP A 5 6.44 3.94 -6.11
C ASP A 5 6.05 5.32 -5.59
N PHE A 6 6.77 5.80 -4.59
CA PHE A 6 6.65 7.15 -4.04
C PHE A 6 8.01 7.83 -4.12
N ASP A 7 8.14 8.76 -5.08
CA ASP A 7 9.36 9.54 -5.21
C ASP A 7 9.42 10.62 -4.13
N VAL A 8 10.24 10.34 -3.13
CA VAL A 8 10.55 11.22 -2.01
C VAL A 8 12.06 11.45 -1.92
N THR A 9 12.76 11.27 -3.05
CA THR A 9 14.21 11.44 -3.18
C THR A 9 14.70 12.81 -2.68
N PRO A 10 14.01 13.95 -2.93
CA PRO A 10 14.45 15.26 -2.45
C PRO A 10 14.51 15.40 -0.93
N VAL A 11 13.77 14.57 -0.18
CA VAL A 11 13.64 14.68 1.28
C VAL A 11 14.32 13.51 2.00
N LEU A 12 14.26 12.30 1.43
CA LEU A 12 14.70 11.07 2.08
C LEU A 12 15.81 10.33 1.30
N GLY A 13 16.29 10.90 0.20
CA GLY A 13 17.45 10.40 -0.55
C GLY A 13 17.18 9.23 -1.50
N ASN A 14 15.96 8.70 -1.56
CA ASN A 14 15.57 7.63 -2.49
C ASN A 14 14.05 7.54 -2.72
N VAL A 15 13.65 6.81 -3.78
CA VAL A 15 12.27 6.36 -3.99
C VAL A 15 11.90 5.33 -2.91
N ARG A 16 10.71 5.49 -2.31
CA ARG A 16 10.16 4.60 -1.29
C ARG A 16 8.89 3.92 -1.81
N SER A 17 8.41 2.93 -1.06
CA SER A 17 7.08 2.37 -1.31
C SER A 17 6.02 3.25 -0.65
N LYS A 18 4.90 3.47 -1.34
CA LYS A 18 3.63 3.85 -0.72
C LYS A 18 3.26 2.81 0.32
N ARG A 19 2.51 3.21 1.35
CA ARG A 19 1.89 2.26 2.27
C ARG A 19 0.72 1.58 1.54
N PHE A 20 0.75 0.26 1.47
CA PHE A 20 -0.32 -0.55 0.90
C PHE A 20 -0.50 -1.83 1.72
N ALA A 21 -1.65 -2.48 1.56
CA ALA A 21 -1.90 -3.83 2.04
C ALA A 21 -2.62 -4.61 0.95
N ALA A 22 -2.28 -5.89 0.79
CA ALA A 22 -2.85 -6.75 -0.24
C ALA A 22 -3.30 -8.09 0.34
N VAL A 23 -4.45 -8.57 -0.10
CA VAL A 23 -4.92 -9.93 0.15
C VAL A 23 -4.51 -10.79 -1.04
N ILE A 24 -3.77 -11.87 -0.78
CA ILE A 24 -3.28 -12.79 -1.81
C ILE A 24 -4.03 -14.12 -1.66
N LYS A 25 -4.68 -14.57 -2.74
CA LYS A 25 -5.32 -15.88 -2.85
C LYS A 25 -4.70 -16.61 -4.04
N ASP A 26 -4.14 -17.81 -3.81
CA ASP A 26 -3.50 -18.66 -4.82
C ASP A 26 -2.44 -17.92 -5.69
N GLY A 27 -1.61 -17.10 -5.04
CA GLY A 27 -0.56 -16.33 -5.71
C GLY A 27 -1.06 -15.15 -6.55
N LYS A 28 -2.36 -14.82 -6.50
CA LYS A 28 -2.96 -13.66 -7.16
C LYS A 28 -3.46 -12.64 -6.15
N ILE A 29 -3.38 -11.36 -6.52
CA ILE A 29 -3.93 -10.27 -5.72
C ILE A 29 -5.46 -10.33 -5.82
N ALA A 30 -6.11 -10.60 -4.70
CA ALA A 30 -7.57 -10.62 -4.58
C ALA A 30 -8.14 -9.24 -4.19
N ALA A 31 -7.41 -8.49 -3.37
CA ALA A 31 -7.70 -7.11 -3.01
C ALA A 31 -6.39 -6.37 -2.72
N ILE A 32 -6.36 -5.07 -2.99
CA ILE A 32 -5.23 -4.19 -2.65
C ILE A 32 -5.77 -2.81 -2.26
N GLU A 33 -5.32 -2.33 -1.11
CA GLU A 33 -5.62 -1.00 -0.61
C GLU A 33 -4.30 -0.22 -0.53
N VAL A 34 -4.28 1.00 -1.06
CA VAL A 34 -3.11 1.88 -1.07
C VAL A 34 -3.51 3.18 -0.37
N GLU A 35 -2.69 3.65 0.57
CA GLU A 35 -2.99 4.91 1.24
C GLU A 35 -3.03 6.08 0.24
N PRO A 36 -4.04 6.95 0.33
CA PRO A 36 -4.25 8.00 -0.67
C PRO A 36 -3.25 9.16 -0.56
N ASP A 37 -2.66 9.38 0.62
CA ASP A 37 -1.82 10.53 0.94
C ASP A 37 -0.32 10.21 1.07
N ASN A 38 0.07 8.95 0.84
CA ASN A 38 1.42 8.38 0.96
C ASN A 38 2.06 8.41 2.37
N VAL A 39 1.47 9.10 3.35
CA VAL A 39 2.06 9.30 4.69
C VAL A 39 1.17 8.84 5.84
N GLY A 40 -0.14 8.75 5.61
CA GLY A 40 -1.14 8.35 6.57
C GLY A 40 -1.27 6.84 6.76
N ALA A 41 -2.27 6.46 7.57
CA ALA A 41 -2.66 5.08 7.81
C ALA A 41 -4.18 5.02 8.07
N SER A 42 -4.92 4.51 7.09
CA SER A 42 -6.37 4.40 7.08
C SER A 42 -6.79 3.06 6.48
N CYS A 43 -6.99 2.97 5.16
CA CYS A 43 -7.47 1.79 4.45
C CYS A 43 -6.52 0.58 4.55
N THR A 44 -5.24 0.79 4.88
CA THR A 44 -4.25 -0.29 5.03
C THR A 44 -4.15 -0.85 6.45
N LEU A 45 -4.90 -0.31 7.40
CA LEU A 45 -4.92 -0.82 8.77
C LEU A 45 -5.60 -2.18 8.84
N ALA A 46 -5.17 -3.03 9.79
CA ALA A 46 -5.68 -4.39 9.94
C ALA A 46 -7.22 -4.44 10.04
N LYS A 47 -7.84 -3.54 10.83
CA LYS A 47 -9.30 -3.48 10.99
C LYS A 47 -10.06 -3.25 9.66
N ASP A 48 -9.42 -2.56 8.71
CA ASP A 48 -10.01 -2.22 7.42
C ASP A 48 -9.76 -3.34 6.41
N ILE A 49 -8.57 -3.93 6.43
CA ILE A 49 -8.22 -5.06 5.56
C ILE A 49 -9.02 -6.33 5.87
N LEU A 50 -9.41 -6.55 7.13
CA LEU A 50 -10.25 -7.71 7.52
C LEU A 50 -11.57 -7.80 6.74
N LYS A 51 -12.07 -6.70 6.16
CA LYS A 51 -13.28 -6.68 5.33
C LYS A 51 -13.13 -7.42 3.99
N HIS A 52 -11.89 -7.72 3.58
CA HIS A 52 -11.57 -8.38 2.31
C HIS A 52 -11.21 -9.88 2.44
N LEU A 53 -11.23 -10.43 3.67
CA LEU A 53 -10.99 -11.84 3.92
C LEU A 53 -12.26 -12.66 3.72
#